data_AF-A0A5A7RKR2-F1
#
_entry.id   AF-A0A5A7RKR2-F1
#
_cell.length_a   1.000
_cell.length_b   1.000
_cell.length_c   1.000
_cell.angle_alpha   90.00
_cell.angle_beta   90.00
_cell.angle_gamma   90.00
#
_symmetry.space_group_name_H-M   'P 1'
#
loop_
_entity.id
_entity.type
_entity.pdbx_description
1 polymer ?
#
loop_
_entity_poly.entity_id
_entity_poly.type
_entity_poly.pdbx_seq_one_letter_code
_entity_poly.pdbx_strand_id
1 'polypeptide(L)'
;MASVLTKKMKKVQKRKRENHSLSDLKKLGEDLLTSRAHVNNLPILLTFISPSSPPQHALESLLSLQSFFTPLVPQLPSSSSQAYSDSEPDPELIYRTWLRSKFDDFVGRLIDVVGSSQSDDALREVVLDTIMEFVKVGNAGKFNSSIYHKLLRAIVHSELSVDDILLDLLATKYFNYVDVRYFTYISLEKQARTLEVEGDRNENPDAQITHSRPSLELSVRKIHNLLSHIPPLEVSEENLEMLNGSGIFVEKRNNKENVTLKEKQVKSQQPNDKVLSSRDVSKKMKQKLSKAWISFLRLPLPLDVYKEVLVKLHQYVIPYLHNPIMLCDFLTQSYDVGGVVSVMALSSLFILMTQHGLEYPNFYNKLYALLEPSIFMAKHRAKFFELLDSCLKSSLLPAYLTAAFCKKLSRLALSVPPSGALVIIALVHNLLQRHPSINCLVHREGNTDSTEETSSEGKSSFQDLEDGSTNGELIKEKSGIDHFKNEETDPKDTNAMRSSLWEIDTLRHHYSPPVSRFVLSMENDLAFRTKTAEVSVKDFSLGSYSTIFSDEIRRRVKQVPLAFYKATPTHLFSESDFPGWTFNEDMSAKRQRIAI
;
A
#
# COMPACT_ATOMS: atom_id res chain seq x y z
N MET A 1 -25.62 -46.39 0.66
CA MET A 1 -27.06 -46.03 0.57
C MET A 1 -27.33 -44.51 0.57
N ALA A 2 -26.53 -43.67 1.23
CA ALA A 2 -26.71 -42.20 1.24
C ALA A 2 -26.64 -41.52 -0.15
N SER A 3 -25.81 -42.02 -1.07
CA SER A 3 -25.65 -41.47 -2.45
C SER A 3 -26.88 -41.70 -3.36
N VAL A 4 -27.67 -42.74 -3.09
CA VAL A 4 -28.89 -43.05 -3.87
C VAL A 4 -30.07 -42.21 -3.39
N LEU A 5 -30.14 -41.94 -2.08
CA LEU A 5 -31.14 -41.06 -1.47
C LEU A 5 -30.96 -39.61 -1.90
N THR A 6 -29.72 -39.10 -1.93
CA THR A 6 -29.42 -37.75 -2.42
C THR A 6 -29.69 -37.59 -3.92
N LYS A 7 -29.38 -38.60 -4.75
CA LYS A 7 -29.77 -38.61 -6.17
C LYS A 7 -31.29 -38.65 -6.36
N LYS A 8 -32.04 -39.43 -5.58
CA LYS A 8 -33.51 -39.45 -5.63
C LYS A 8 -34.11 -38.10 -5.19
N MET A 9 -33.62 -37.49 -4.11
CA MET A 9 -34.08 -36.16 -3.67
C MET A 9 -33.79 -35.07 -4.70
N LYS A 10 -32.59 -35.05 -5.32
CA LYS A 10 -32.28 -34.14 -6.43
C LYS A 10 -33.18 -34.38 -7.65
N LYS A 11 -33.55 -35.63 -7.96
CA LYS A 11 -34.49 -35.97 -9.05
C LYS A 11 -35.92 -35.51 -8.77
N VAL A 12 -36.38 -35.58 -7.52
CA VAL A 12 -37.71 -35.10 -7.08
C VAL A 12 -37.77 -33.57 -7.07
N GLN A 13 -36.71 -32.89 -6.61
CA GLN A 13 -36.62 -31.43 -6.68
C GLN A 13 -36.53 -30.93 -8.13
N LYS A 14 -35.81 -31.63 -9.01
CA LYS A 14 -35.76 -31.31 -10.45
C LYS A 14 -37.14 -31.45 -11.12
N ARG A 15 -37.88 -32.52 -10.83
CA ARG A 15 -39.27 -32.72 -11.32
C ARG A 15 -40.25 -31.67 -10.80
N LYS A 16 -40.08 -31.14 -9.58
CA LYS A 16 -40.92 -30.05 -9.06
C LYS A 16 -40.62 -28.71 -9.76
N ARG A 17 -39.36 -28.46 -10.17
CA ARG A 17 -38.95 -27.25 -10.89
C ARG A 17 -39.46 -27.22 -12.34
N GLU A 18 -39.55 -28.36 -13.01
CA GLU A 18 -40.00 -28.47 -14.41
C GLU A 18 -41.53 -28.26 -14.58
N ASN A 19 -42.32 -28.31 -13.49
CA ASN A 19 -43.78 -28.29 -13.53
C ASN A 19 -44.42 -26.92 -13.21
N HIS A 20 -43.65 -25.85 -12.99
CA HIS A 20 -44.21 -24.54 -12.62
C HIS A 20 -43.81 -23.49 -13.64
N SER A 21 -44.80 -22.85 -14.26
CA SER A 21 -44.58 -21.71 -15.14
C SER A 21 -44.26 -20.45 -14.33
N LEU A 22 -43.68 -19.43 -14.97
CA LEU A 22 -43.37 -18.14 -14.33
C LEU A 22 -44.65 -17.48 -13.74
N SER A 23 -45.79 -17.64 -14.41
CA SER A 23 -47.10 -17.20 -13.89
C SER A 23 -47.57 -17.97 -12.66
N ASP A 24 -47.19 -19.24 -12.52
CA ASP A 24 -47.56 -20.03 -11.34
C ASP A 24 -46.73 -19.62 -10.12
N LEU A 25 -45.46 -19.25 -10.32
CA LEU A 25 -44.61 -18.72 -9.26
C LEU A 25 -45.11 -17.36 -8.74
N LYS A 26 -45.58 -16.49 -9.65
CA LYS A 26 -46.23 -15.22 -9.27
C LYS A 26 -47.45 -15.45 -8.38
N LYS A 27 -48.34 -16.36 -8.79
CA LYS A 27 -49.52 -16.72 -8.00
C LYS A 27 -49.15 -17.28 -6.63
N LEU A 28 -48.14 -18.17 -6.57
CA LEU A 28 -47.64 -18.71 -5.30
C LEU A 28 -47.09 -17.62 -4.37
N GLY A 29 -46.47 -16.57 -4.92
CA GLY A 29 -46.00 -15.39 -4.18
C GLY A 29 -47.15 -14.52 -3.68
N GLU A 30 -48.13 -14.21 -4.53
CA GLU A 30 -49.33 -13.44 -4.18
C GLU A 30 -50.17 -14.16 -3.11
N ASP A 31 -50.38 -15.48 -3.23
CA ASP A 31 -51.07 -16.31 -2.25
C ASP A 31 -50.39 -16.26 -0.87
N LEU A 32 -49.06 -16.19 -0.86
CA LEU A 32 -48.27 -16.13 0.36
C LEU A 32 -48.33 -14.76 1.05
N LEU A 33 -48.58 -13.68 0.30
CA LEU A 33 -48.80 -12.33 0.84
C LEU A 33 -50.24 -12.12 1.34
N THR A 34 -51.22 -12.84 0.79
CA THR A 34 -52.65 -12.64 1.12
C THR A 34 -53.11 -13.35 2.39
N SER A 35 -52.58 -14.54 2.71
CA SER A 35 -53.04 -15.28 3.89
C SER A 35 -51.99 -16.20 4.53
N ARG A 36 -52.02 -16.27 5.87
CA ARG A 36 -51.23 -17.23 6.67
C ARG A 36 -51.55 -18.71 6.34
N ALA A 37 -52.68 -18.99 5.69
CA ALA A 37 -53.04 -20.33 5.25
C ALA A 37 -52.11 -20.89 4.15
N HIS A 38 -51.46 -20.01 3.38
CA HIS A 38 -50.60 -20.37 2.25
C HIS A 38 -49.11 -20.41 2.59
N VAL A 39 -48.74 -20.39 3.88
CA VAL A 39 -47.34 -20.43 4.35
C VAL A 39 -46.59 -21.69 3.87
N ASN A 40 -47.31 -22.75 3.52
CA ASN A 40 -46.74 -23.96 2.90
C ASN A 40 -46.17 -23.74 1.49
N ASN A 41 -46.44 -22.60 0.84
CA ASN A 41 -45.82 -22.22 -0.43
C ASN A 41 -44.37 -21.73 -0.26
N LEU A 42 -43.99 -21.32 0.96
CA LEU A 42 -42.68 -20.78 1.28
C LEU A 42 -41.52 -21.76 0.95
N PRO A 43 -41.56 -23.04 1.40
CA PRO A 43 -40.52 -24.00 1.04
C PRO A 43 -40.42 -24.26 -0.46
N ILE A 44 -41.51 -24.11 -1.22
CA ILE A 44 -41.53 -24.31 -2.68
C ILE A 44 -40.77 -23.18 -3.35
N LEU A 45 -41.10 -21.93 -3.04
CA LEU A 45 -40.39 -20.75 -3.56
C LEU A 45 -38.90 -20.77 -3.22
N LEU A 46 -38.55 -21.20 -2.00
CA LEU A 46 -37.14 -21.35 -1.62
C LEU A 46 -36.38 -22.28 -2.56
N THR A 47 -37.01 -23.34 -3.10
CA THR A 47 -36.31 -24.28 -3.99
C THR A 47 -35.90 -23.68 -5.32
N PHE A 48 -36.48 -22.54 -5.73
CA PHE A 48 -36.12 -21.85 -6.96
C PHE A 48 -35.00 -20.82 -6.76
N ILE A 49 -34.56 -20.58 -5.52
CA ILE A 49 -33.38 -19.77 -5.21
C ILE A 49 -32.18 -20.72 -5.08
N SER A 50 -31.48 -20.92 -6.19
CA SER A 50 -30.25 -21.69 -6.25
C SER A 50 -29.37 -21.18 -7.37
N PRO A 51 -28.05 -21.40 -7.33
CA PRO A 51 -27.15 -20.94 -8.40
C PRO A 51 -27.47 -21.53 -9.78
N SER A 52 -28.14 -22.68 -9.82
CA SER A 52 -28.44 -23.42 -11.07
C SER A 52 -29.88 -23.24 -11.58
N SER A 53 -30.70 -22.37 -10.96
CA SER A 53 -32.06 -22.09 -11.45
C SER A 53 -32.06 -20.97 -12.50
N PRO A 54 -33.03 -20.97 -13.43
CA PRO A 54 -33.15 -19.91 -14.42
C PRO A 54 -33.37 -18.55 -13.74
N PRO A 55 -32.67 -17.49 -14.18
CA PRO A 55 -32.60 -16.20 -13.47
C PRO A 55 -33.98 -15.57 -13.27
N GLN A 56 -34.86 -15.68 -14.25
CA GLN A 56 -36.23 -15.16 -14.18
C GLN A 56 -37.08 -15.81 -13.08
N HIS A 57 -36.92 -17.13 -12.86
CA HIS A 57 -37.67 -17.85 -11.83
C HIS A 57 -37.07 -17.59 -10.43
N ALA A 58 -35.75 -17.44 -10.37
CA ALA A 58 -35.04 -17.08 -9.14
C ALA A 58 -35.39 -15.66 -8.69
N LEU A 59 -35.42 -14.69 -9.62
CA LEU A 59 -35.77 -13.29 -9.35
C LEU A 59 -37.21 -13.16 -8.85
N GLU A 60 -38.18 -13.79 -9.51
CA GLU A 60 -39.59 -13.75 -9.08
C GLU A 60 -39.79 -14.36 -7.69
N SER A 61 -39.15 -15.51 -7.44
CA SER A 61 -39.18 -16.17 -6.14
C SER A 61 -38.51 -15.31 -5.06
N LEU A 62 -37.43 -14.61 -5.41
CA LEU A 62 -36.71 -13.71 -4.53
C LEU A 62 -37.55 -12.49 -4.15
N LEU A 63 -38.18 -11.80 -5.12
CA LEU A 63 -39.02 -10.62 -4.84
C LEU A 63 -40.25 -10.98 -3.99
N SER A 64 -40.87 -12.13 -4.28
CA SER A 64 -42.01 -12.64 -3.51
C SER A 64 -41.62 -12.97 -2.06
N LEU A 65 -40.45 -13.58 -1.86
CA LEU A 65 -39.97 -13.92 -0.52
C LEU A 65 -39.44 -12.69 0.23
N GLN A 66 -38.84 -11.72 -0.47
CA GLN A 66 -38.39 -10.46 0.10
C GLN A 66 -39.57 -9.66 0.64
N SER A 67 -40.59 -9.42 -0.19
CA SER A 67 -41.80 -8.70 0.22
C SER A 67 -42.50 -9.35 1.42
N PHE A 68 -42.47 -10.68 1.53
CA PHE A 68 -43.02 -11.39 2.69
C PHE A 68 -42.16 -11.26 3.95
N PHE A 69 -40.84 -11.44 3.84
CA PHE A 69 -39.96 -11.47 5.00
C PHE A 69 -39.61 -10.08 5.54
N THR A 70 -39.46 -9.06 4.70
CA THR A 70 -39.11 -7.68 5.12
C THR A 70 -39.98 -7.16 6.28
N PRO A 71 -41.33 -7.22 6.24
CA PRO A 71 -42.17 -6.75 7.35
C PRO A 71 -42.12 -7.65 8.59
N LEU A 72 -41.79 -8.94 8.42
CA LEU A 72 -41.82 -9.95 9.50
C LEU A 72 -40.50 -10.02 10.28
N VAL A 73 -39.39 -9.64 9.65
CA VAL A 73 -38.04 -9.71 10.23
C VAL A 73 -37.90 -9.02 11.61
N PRO A 74 -38.44 -7.81 11.85
CA PRO A 74 -38.37 -7.16 13.16
C PRO A 74 -39.10 -7.91 14.28
N GLN A 75 -40.06 -8.77 13.92
CA GLN A 75 -40.94 -9.49 14.84
C GLN A 75 -40.44 -10.92 15.12
N LEU A 76 -39.39 -11.37 14.42
CA LEU A 76 -38.83 -12.70 14.60
C LEU A 76 -37.98 -12.79 15.88
N PRO A 77 -38.06 -13.92 16.62
CA PRO A 77 -37.23 -14.15 17.79
C PRO A 77 -35.73 -14.17 17.43
N SER A 78 -34.90 -13.65 18.33
CA SER A 78 -33.44 -13.72 18.20
C SER A 78 -32.99 -15.18 18.23
N SER A 79 -32.00 -15.55 17.42
CA SER A 79 -31.48 -16.93 17.30
C SER A 79 -31.01 -17.55 18.63
N SER A 80 -30.87 -16.76 19.70
CA SER A 80 -30.43 -17.17 21.03
C SER A 80 -31.55 -17.33 22.07
N SER A 81 -32.81 -17.04 21.76
CA SER A 81 -33.92 -17.22 22.71
C SER A 81 -34.43 -18.67 22.67
N GLN A 82 -33.64 -19.62 23.16
CA GLN A 82 -34.19 -20.86 23.70
C GLN A 82 -34.77 -20.52 25.07
N ALA A 83 -36.04 -20.14 25.12
CA ALA A 83 -36.77 -20.09 26.36
C ALA A 83 -37.11 -21.53 26.77
N TYR A 84 -36.25 -22.13 27.60
CA TYR A 84 -36.71 -23.22 28.46
C TYR A 84 -37.55 -22.57 29.56
N SER A 85 -38.85 -22.50 29.33
CA SER A 85 -39.84 -22.26 30.39
C SER A 85 -40.77 -23.46 30.42
N ASP A 86 -40.92 -24.07 31.59
CA ASP A 86 -41.78 -25.24 31.92
C ASP A 86 -43.30 -24.95 31.81
N SER A 87 -43.72 -24.16 30.82
CA SER A 87 -45.12 -23.87 30.51
C SER A 87 -45.41 -24.33 29.09
N GLU A 88 -46.60 -24.90 28.84
CA GLU A 88 -47.00 -25.45 27.54
C GLU A 88 -46.58 -24.54 26.36
N PRO A 89 -46.06 -25.13 25.26
CA PRO A 89 -45.46 -24.34 24.20
C PRO A 89 -46.54 -23.55 23.46
N ASP A 90 -46.49 -22.23 23.59
CA ASP A 90 -47.36 -21.30 22.86
C ASP A 90 -47.26 -21.62 21.34
N PRO A 91 -48.35 -22.00 20.65
CA PRO A 91 -48.32 -22.35 19.23
C PRO A 91 -47.79 -21.21 18.34
N GLU A 92 -47.96 -19.96 18.77
CA GLU A 92 -47.41 -18.79 18.08
C GLU A 92 -45.87 -18.74 18.18
N LEU A 93 -45.28 -19.21 19.28
CA LEU A 93 -43.84 -19.27 19.49
C LEU A 93 -43.20 -20.40 18.65
N ILE A 94 -43.88 -21.55 18.52
CA ILE A 94 -43.47 -22.63 17.61
C ILE A 94 -43.47 -22.13 16.16
N TYR A 95 -44.56 -21.46 15.75
CA TYR A 95 -44.69 -20.90 14.40
C TYR A 95 -43.58 -19.89 14.09
N ARG A 96 -43.30 -18.94 15.00
CA ARG A 96 -42.22 -17.94 14.83
C ARG A 96 -40.84 -18.57 14.79
N THR A 97 -40.60 -19.62 15.56
CA THR A 97 -39.32 -20.37 15.54
C THR A 97 -39.13 -21.09 14.21
N TRP A 98 -40.19 -21.71 13.68
CA TRP A 98 -40.18 -22.32 12.35
C TRP A 98 -39.96 -21.28 11.25
N LEU A 99 -40.65 -20.14 11.32
CA LEU A 99 -40.52 -19.04 10.36
C LEU A 99 -39.09 -18.47 10.35
N ARG A 100 -38.46 -18.33 11.53
CA ARG A 100 -37.06 -17.94 11.67
C ARG A 100 -36.11 -18.94 11.03
N SER A 101 -36.33 -20.24 11.22
CA SER A 101 -35.56 -21.30 10.55
C SER A 101 -35.67 -21.19 9.03
N LYS A 102 -36.86 -20.93 8.51
CA LYS A 102 -37.06 -20.75 7.05
C LYS A 102 -36.41 -19.48 6.52
N PHE A 103 -36.39 -18.41 7.30
CA PHE A 103 -35.63 -17.21 6.96
C PHE A 103 -34.12 -17.46 6.98
N ASP A 104 -33.59 -18.23 7.93
CA ASP A 104 -32.18 -18.60 7.93
C ASP A 104 -31.81 -19.49 6.74
N ASP A 105 -32.70 -20.41 6.33
CA ASP A 105 -32.58 -21.19 5.08
C ASP A 105 -32.56 -20.27 3.85
N PHE A 106 -33.41 -19.24 3.83
CA PHE A 106 -33.49 -18.25 2.76
C PHE A 106 -32.21 -17.44 2.64
N VAL A 107 -31.73 -16.86 3.75
CA VAL A 107 -30.47 -16.10 3.79
C VAL A 107 -29.29 -16.99 3.38
N GLY A 108 -29.26 -18.26 3.82
CA GLY A 108 -28.25 -19.22 3.37
C GLY A 108 -28.23 -19.38 1.85
N ARG A 109 -29.40 -19.58 1.23
CA ARG A 109 -29.50 -19.72 -0.24
C ARG A 109 -29.15 -18.44 -1.00
N LEU A 110 -29.48 -17.26 -0.47
CA LEU A 110 -29.06 -15.99 -1.05
C LEU A 110 -27.53 -15.85 -1.03
N ILE A 111 -26.90 -16.21 0.09
CA ILE A 111 -25.44 -16.19 0.23
C ILE A 111 -24.77 -17.18 -0.74
N ASP A 112 -25.34 -18.37 -0.91
CA ASP A 112 -24.86 -19.36 -1.89
C ASP A 112 -24.94 -18.83 -3.34
N VAL A 113 -25.98 -18.05 -3.66
CA VAL A 113 -26.13 -17.41 -4.98
C VAL A 113 -25.10 -16.30 -5.19
N VAL A 114 -24.77 -15.53 -4.15
CA VAL A 114 -23.73 -14.49 -4.20
C VAL A 114 -22.33 -15.08 -4.40
N GLY A 115 -22.04 -16.18 -3.70
CA GLY A 115 -20.72 -16.82 -3.70
C GLY A 115 -20.46 -17.80 -4.86
N SER A 116 -21.44 -18.04 -5.73
CA SER A 116 -21.30 -18.94 -6.87
C SER A 116 -20.95 -18.17 -8.14
N SER A 117 -20.06 -18.73 -8.97
CA SER A 117 -19.70 -18.20 -10.30
C SER A 117 -20.73 -18.50 -11.40
N GLN A 118 -21.74 -19.34 -11.11
CA GLN A 118 -22.73 -19.78 -12.08
C GLN A 118 -23.96 -18.86 -12.19
N SER A 119 -24.10 -17.91 -11.27
CA SER A 119 -25.24 -16.98 -11.21
C SER A 119 -25.01 -15.75 -12.09
N ASP A 120 -26.10 -15.24 -12.67
CA ASP A 120 -26.11 -14.03 -13.49
C ASP A 120 -25.79 -12.78 -12.65
N ASP A 121 -25.03 -11.83 -13.20
CA ASP A 121 -24.54 -10.66 -12.46
C ASP A 121 -25.69 -9.75 -12.00
N ALA A 122 -26.72 -9.57 -12.84
CA ALA A 122 -27.92 -8.81 -12.48
C ALA A 122 -28.68 -9.46 -11.31
N LEU A 123 -28.73 -10.79 -11.27
CA LEU A 123 -29.34 -11.52 -10.15
C LEU A 123 -28.52 -11.32 -8.87
N ARG A 124 -27.18 -11.35 -8.96
CA ARG A 124 -26.28 -11.17 -7.82
C ARG A 124 -26.36 -9.76 -7.24
N GLU A 125 -26.50 -8.74 -8.08
CA GLU A 125 -26.76 -7.35 -7.65
C GLU A 125 -28.07 -7.24 -6.87
N VAL A 126 -29.17 -7.75 -7.40
CA VAL A 126 -30.48 -7.74 -6.72
C VAL A 126 -30.40 -8.52 -5.41
N VAL A 127 -29.73 -9.68 -5.39
CA VAL A 127 -29.53 -10.48 -4.17
C VAL A 127 -28.73 -9.69 -3.12
N LEU A 128 -27.66 -8.99 -3.52
CA LEU A 128 -26.88 -8.15 -2.60
C LEU A 128 -27.78 -7.08 -1.96
N ASP A 129 -28.59 -6.41 -2.77
CA ASP A 129 -29.53 -5.39 -2.30
C ASP A 129 -30.53 -5.97 -1.28
N THR A 130 -31.09 -7.16 -1.56
CA THR A 130 -32.00 -7.82 -0.62
C THR A 130 -31.34 -8.18 0.70
N ILE A 131 -30.10 -8.68 0.67
CA ILE A 131 -29.35 -9.01 1.88
C ILE A 131 -29.07 -7.74 2.68
N MET A 132 -28.68 -6.65 2.02
CA MET A 132 -28.43 -5.37 2.68
C MET A 132 -29.71 -4.77 3.29
N GLU A 133 -30.87 -4.96 2.67
CA GLU A 133 -32.16 -4.62 3.28
C GLU A 133 -32.45 -5.45 4.54
N PHE A 134 -32.19 -6.77 4.51
CA PHE A 134 -32.32 -7.59 5.73
C PHE A 134 -31.31 -7.22 6.81
N VAL A 135 -30.11 -6.79 6.45
CA VAL A 135 -29.12 -6.26 7.40
C VAL A 135 -29.63 -4.97 8.04
N LYS A 136 -30.34 -4.13 7.28
CA LYS A 136 -30.99 -2.91 7.76
C LYS A 136 -32.14 -3.22 8.74
N VAL A 137 -33.04 -4.14 8.38
CA VAL A 137 -34.30 -4.41 9.10
C VAL A 137 -34.14 -5.43 10.24
N GLY A 138 -33.09 -6.25 10.20
CA GLY A 138 -32.85 -7.50 10.95
C GLY A 138 -33.08 -7.56 12.46
N ASN A 139 -33.00 -6.45 13.19
CA ASN A 139 -33.09 -6.44 14.66
C ASN A 139 -33.88 -5.21 15.16
N ALA A 140 -35.14 -5.08 14.78
CA ALA A 140 -36.00 -3.94 15.16
C ALA A 140 -35.34 -2.57 14.87
N GLY A 141 -34.71 -2.44 13.69
CA GLY A 141 -33.99 -1.24 13.26
C GLY A 141 -32.51 -1.17 13.67
N LYS A 142 -31.96 -2.23 14.28
CA LYS A 142 -30.51 -2.38 14.54
C LYS A 142 -29.84 -3.23 13.45
N PHE A 143 -28.58 -2.90 13.16
CA PHE A 143 -27.77 -3.60 12.15
C PHE A 143 -27.58 -5.08 12.50
N ASN A 144 -27.96 -5.97 11.58
CA ASN A 144 -27.75 -7.41 11.77
C ASN A 144 -26.32 -7.83 11.36
N SER A 145 -25.40 -7.72 12.31
CA SER A 145 -24.00 -8.08 12.12
C SER A 145 -23.76 -9.56 11.76
N SER A 146 -24.69 -10.46 12.10
CA SER A 146 -24.52 -11.90 11.83
C SER A 146 -24.73 -12.24 10.35
N ILE A 147 -25.76 -11.66 9.71
CA ILE A 147 -26.03 -11.83 8.29
C ILE A 147 -24.92 -11.18 7.47
N TYR A 148 -24.54 -9.94 7.82
CA TYR A 148 -23.48 -9.22 7.13
C TYR A 148 -22.13 -9.94 7.23
N HIS A 149 -21.80 -10.51 8.38
CA HIS A 149 -20.59 -11.30 8.56
C HIS A 149 -20.58 -12.56 7.69
N LYS A 150 -21.72 -13.26 7.57
CA LYS A 150 -21.84 -14.44 6.68
C LYS A 150 -21.73 -14.05 5.20
N LEU A 151 -22.29 -12.92 4.80
CA LEU A 151 -22.16 -12.36 3.44
C LEU A 151 -20.68 -12.10 3.11
N LEU A 152 -19.97 -11.34 3.96
CA LEU A 152 -18.55 -11.06 3.73
C LEU A 152 -17.69 -12.32 3.75
N ARG A 153 -18.01 -13.29 4.62
CA ARG A 153 -17.34 -14.59 4.63
C ARG A 153 -17.47 -15.29 3.28
N ALA A 154 -18.68 -15.35 2.73
CA ALA A 154 -18.93 -15.97 1.44
C ALA A 154 -18.20 -15.26 0.31
N ILE A 155 -18.17 -13.93 0.29
CA ILE A 155 -17.43 -13.15 -0.72
C ILE A 155 -15.92 -13.44 -0.65
N VAL A 156 -15.34 -13.48 0.55
CA VAL A 156 -13.90 -13.73 0.75
C VAL A 156 -13.49 -15.16 0.37
N HIS A 157 -14.33 -16.16 0.66
CA HIS A 157 -14.03 -17.58 0.40
C HIS A 157 -14.57 -18.08 -0.94
N SER A 158 -15.24 -17.23 -1.72
CA SER A 158 -15.78 -17.63 -3.01
C SER A 158 -14.69 -17.84 -4.06
N GLU A 159 -15.00 -18.61 -5.10
CA GLU A 159 -14.12 -18.83 -6.26
C GLU A 159 -14.08 -17.63 -7.22
N LEU A 160 -14.79 -16.54 -6.91
CA LEU A 160 -14.91 -15.40 -7.82
C LEU A 160 -13.63 -14.56 -7.87
N SER A 161 -13.42 -13.85 -8.99
CA SER A 161 -12.23 -13.03 -9.21
C SER A 161 -12.14 -11.84 -8.25
N VAL A 162 -10.95 -11.21 -8.17
CA VAL A 162 -10.71 -10.05 -7.29
C VAL A 162 -11.36 -8.77 -7.84
N ASP A 163 -11.55 -8.68 -9.16
CA ASP A 163 -12.13 -7.53 -9.87
C ASP A 163 -13.64 -7.71 -10.14
N ASP A 164 -14.33 -8.41 -9.25
CA ASP A 164 -15.75 -8.74 -9.40
C ASP A 164 -16.64 -7.52 -9.13
N ILE A 165 -17.67 -7.33 -9.96
CA ILE A 165 -18.63 -6.23 -9.92
C ILE A 165 -19.24 -6.06 -8.52
N LEU A 166 -19.42 -7.15 -7.77
CA LEU A 166 -19.97 -7.07 -6.41
C LEU A 166 -19.10 -6.30 -5.44
N LEU A 167 -17.78 -6.36 -5.55
CA LEU A 167 -16.87 -5.61 -4.69
C LEU A 167 -16.97 -4.12 -5.00
N ASP A 168 -17.04 -3.77 -6.29
CA ASP A 168 -17.23 -2.39 -6.75
C ASP A 168 -18.60 -1.84 -6.34
N LEU A 169 -19.66 -2.63 -6.45
CA LEU A 169 -21.01 -2.25 -6.03
C LEU A 169 -21.08 -2.05 -4.51
N LEU A 170 -20.42 -2.92 -3.74
CA LEU A 170 -20.35 -2.81 -2.29
C LEU A 170 -19.56 -1.55 -1.86
N ALA A 171 -18.48 -1.21 -2.58
CA ALA A 171 -17.72 0.01 -2.35
C ALA A 171 -18.50 1.28 -2.73
N THR A 172 -19.08 1.33 -3.93
CA THR A 172 -19.75 2.53 -4.47
C THR A 172 -21.09 2.84 -3.77
N LYS A 173 -21.89 1.81 -3.47
CA LYS A 173 -23.25 1.97 -2.94
C LYS A 173 -23.31 1.93 -1.42
N TYR A 174 -22.51 1.09 -0.76
CA TYR A 174 -22.68 0.78 0.66
C TYR A 174 -21.57 1.27 1.57
N PHE A 175 -20.32 1.42 1.09
CA PHE A 175 -19.26 2.00 1.91
C PHE A 175 -19.44 3.49 2.18
N ASN A 176 -20.43 4.17 1.61
CA ASN A 176 -20.78 5.52 2.04
C ASN A 176 -21.29 5.53 3.49
N TYR A 177 -21.93 4.45 3.96
CA TYR A 177 -22.51 4.36 5.30
C TYR A 177 -21.50 3.98 6.39
N VAL A 178 -21.50 4.73 7.49
CA VAL A 178 -20.50 4.61 8.57
C VAL A 178 -20.66 3.31 9.35
N ASP A 179 -21.89 2.89 9.62
CA ASP A 179 -22.18 1.63 10.31
C ASP A 179 -21.77 0.42 9.47
N VAL A 180 -21.98 0.46 8.15
CA VAL A 180 -21.46 -0.56 7.22
C VAL A 180 -19.94 -0.63 7.34
N ARG A 181 -19.20 0.49 7.18
CA ARG A 181 -17.72 0.51 7.35
C ARG A 181 -17.28 -0.11 8.68
N TYR A 182 -17.95 0.25 9.77
CA TYR A 182 -17.64 -0.25 11.12
C TYR A 182 -17.76 -1.77 11.22
N PHE A 183 -18.85 -2.34 10.71
CA PHE A 183 -19.05 -3.79 10.73
C PHE A 183 -18.22 -4.54 9.69
N THR A 184 -17.82 -3.88 8.60
CA THR A 184 -16.86 -4.42 7.64
C THR A 184 -15.53 -4.67 8.33
N TYR A 185 -14.99 -3.68 9.05
CA TYR A 185 -13.73 -3.87 9.79
C TYR A 185 -13.81 -5.01 10.80
N ILE A 186 -14.91 -5.11 11.57
CA ILE A 186 -15.10 -6.21 12.53
C ILE A 186 -15.17 -7.57 11.82
N SER A 187 -15.84 -7.63 10.68
CA SER A 187 -15.99 -8.87 9.93
C SER A 187 -14.68 -9.30 9.31
N LEU A 188 -13.93 -8.37 8.71
CA LEU A 188 -12.61 -8.61 8.13
C LEU A 188 -11.58 -9.02 9.20
N GLU A 189 -11.60 -8.38 10.38
CA GLU A 189 -10.78 -8.80 11.53
C GLU A 189 -11.01 -10.28 11.88
N LYS A 190 -12.29 -10.69 11.97
CA LYS A 190 -12.65 -12.09 12.26
C LYS A 190 -12.25 -13.04 11.14
N GLN A 191 -12.42 -12.65 9.88
CA GLN A 191 -12.01 -13.47 8.74
C GLN A 191 -10.49 -13.66 8.72
N ALA A 192 -9.73 -12.59 8.87
CA ALA A 192 -8.26 -12.66 8.90
C ALA A 192 -7.76 -13.60 10.01
N ARG A 193 -8.29 -13.49 11.24
CA ARG A 193 -7.94 -14.41 12.33
C ARG A 193 -8.34 -15.87 12.07
N THR A 194 -9.43 -16.10 11.34
CA THR A 194 -9.85 -17.46 10.99
C THR A 194 -8.89 -18.07 9.98
N LEU A 195 -8.48 -17.29 8.98
CA LEU A 195 -7.48 -17.70 7.98
C LEU A 195 -6.08 -17.91 8.58
N GLU A 196 -5.70 -17.10 9.59
CA GLU A 196 -4.45 -17.28 10.35
C GLU A 196 -4.41 -18.66 11.03
N VAL A 197 -5.48 -19.02 11.75
CA VAL A 197 -5.59 -20.33 12.44
C VAL A 197 -5.65 -21.50 11.44
N GLU A 198 -6.26 -21.32 10.27
CA GLU A 198 -6.27 -22.33 9.22
C GLU A 198 -4.90 -22.49 8.55
N GLY A 199 -4.12 -21.41 8.44
CA GLY A 199 -2.74 -21.41 7.97
C GLY A 199 -1.81 -22.21 8.88
N ASP A 200 -1.81 -21.92 10.19
CA ASP A 200 -0.96 -22.58 11.18
C ASP A 200 -1.20 -24.09 11.26
N ARG A 201 -2.45 -24.55 11.06
CA ARG A 201 -2.80 -25.98 11.05
C ARG A 201 -2.23 -26.73 9.86
N ASN A 202 -2.03 -26.04 8.73
CA ASN A 202 -1.53 -26.63 7.49
C ASN A 202 0.01 -26.74 7.46
N GLU A 203 0.73 -26.18 8.45
CA GLU A 203 2.17 -26.38 8.61
C GLU A 203 2.54 -27.71 9.29
N ASN A 204 1.55 -28.47 9.79
CA ASN A 204 1.75 -29.85 10.22
C ASN A 204 1.82 -30.80 9.00
N PRO A 205 2.92 -31.56 8.83
CA PRO A 205 3.16 -32.36 7.62
C PRO A 205 2.19 -33.55 7.40
N ASP A 206 1.33 -33.88 8.38
CA ASP A 206 0.46 -35.07 8.33
C ASP A 206 -1.03 -34.79 8.02
N ALA A 207 -1.42 -33.54 7.74
CA ALA A 207 -2.81 -33.22 7.40
C ALA A 207 -3.02 -33.14 5.87
N GLN A 208 -3.90 -34.00 5.36
CA GLN A 208 -4.29 -34.07 3.94
C GLN A 208 -4.67 -32.70 3.36
N ILE A 209 -3.96 -32.32 2.30
CA ILE A 209 -4.18 -31.16 1.43
C ILE A 209 -5.67 -31.10 1.01
N THR A 210 -6.47 -30.27 1.67
CA THR A 210 -7.88 -30.09 1.31
C THR A 210 -8.27 -28.65 0.99
N HIS A 211 -7.42 -27.66 1.25
CA HIS A 211 -7.56 -26.31 0.71
C HIS A 211 -6.26 -25.90 0.00
N SER A 212 -6.36 -25.63 -1.29
CA SER A 212 -5.22 -25.28 -2.13
C SER A 212 -4.70 -23.88 -1.75
N ARG A 213 -3.38 -23.76 -1.52
CA ARG A 213 -2.64 -22.48 -1.36
C ARG A 213 -3.16 -21.31 -2.23
N PRO A 214 -3.53 -21.48 -3.52
CA PRO A 214 -4.12 -20.41 -4.33
C PRO A 214 -5.47 -19.87 -3.82
N SER A 215 -6.28 -20.67 -3.13
CA SER A 215 -7.54 -20.21 -2.54
C SER A 215 -7.30 -19.25 -1.38
N LEU A 216 -6.28 -19.52 -0.55
CA LEU A 216 -5.88 -18.61 0.53
C LEU A 216 -5.34 -17.29 -0.03
N GLU A 217 -4.49 -17.36 -1.07
CA GLU A 217 -3.96 -16.16 -1.74
C GLU A 217 -5.07 -15.31 -2.37
N LEU A 218 -6.08 -15.93 -2.98
CA LEU A 218 -7.27 -15.24 -3.51
C LEU A 218 -8.05 -14.55 -2.39
N SER A 219 -8.27 -15.23 -1.26
CA SER A 219 -8.95 -14.64 -0.10
C SER A 219 -8.18 -13.45 0.48
N VAL A 220 -6.85 -13.53 0.57
CA VAL A 220 -5.99 -12.43 1.02
C VAL A 220 -6.10 -11.23 0.05
N ARG A 221 -6.07 -11.46 -1.27
CA ARG A 221 -6.27 -10.40 -2.27
C ARG A 221 -7.64 -9.73 -2.15
N LYS A 222 -8.71 -10.50 -1.90
CA LYS A 222 -10.05 -9.95 -1.69
C LYS A 222 -10.16 -9.12 -0.41
N ILE A 223 -9.56 -9.58 0.69
CA ILE A 223 -9.52 -8.81 1.94
C ILE A 223 -8.77 -7.50 1.72
N HIS A 224 -7.62 -7.54 1.03
CA HIS A 224 -6.89 -6.33 0.66
C HIS A 224 -7.73 -5.39 -0.19
N ASN A 225 -8.42 -5.91 -1.21
CA ASN A 225 -9.26 -5.10 -2.09
C ASN A 225 -10.40 -4.43 -1.31
N LEU A 226 -11.05 -5.17 -0.40
CA LEU A 226 -12.08 -4.61 0.47
C LEU A 226 -11.53 -3.54 1.42
N LEU A 227 -10.35 -3.75 2.02
CA LEU A 227 -9.74 -2.77 2.92
C LEU A 227 -9.29 -1.50 2.19
N SER A 228 -8.78 -1.61 0.96
CA SER A 228 -8.28 -0.48 0.18
C SER A 228 -9.40 0.40 -0.39
N HIS A 229 -10.58 -0.17 -0.66
CA HIS A 229 -11.75 0.54 -1.18
C HIS A 229 -12.59 1.22 -0.11
N ILE A 230 -12.34 0.98 1.18
CA ILE A 230 -13.06 1.71 2.24
C ILE A 230 -12.51 3.13 2.30
N PRO A 231 -13.34 4.16 2.02
CA PRO A 231 -12.88 5.54 2.01
C PRO A 231 -12.43 5.96 3.41
N PRO A 232 -11.30 6.68 3.51
CA PRO A 232 -10.83 7.20 4.78
C PRO A 232 -11.89 8.12 5.38
N LEU A 233 -12.01 8.10 6.72
CA LEU A 233 -12.83 9.08 7.42
C LEU A 233 -12.06 10.40 7.43
N GLU A 234 -12.30 11.24 6.43
CA GLU A 234 -11.87 12.63 6.47
C GLU A 234 -12.60 13.37 7.60
N VAL A 235 -11.87 14.26 8.27
CA VAL A 235 -12.33 15.02 9.45
C VAL A 235 -13.34 16.11 9.07
N SER A 236 -13.64 16.29 7.77
CA SER A 236 -14.64 17.25 7.32
C SER A 236 -16.04 16.66 7.46
N GLU A 237 -16.58 16.83 8.66
CA GLU A 237 -17.98 16.61 8.99
C GLU A 237 -18.88 17.46 8.10
N GLU A 238 -19.80 16.82 7.37
CA GLU A 238 -21.11 17.43 7.16
C GLU A 238 -22.24 16.43 6.91
N ASN A 239 -21.99 15.19 6.49
CA ASN A 239 -23.04 14.16 6.42
C ASN A 239 -22.50 12.75 6.71
N LEU A 240 -22.37 12.37 8.00
CA LEU A 240 -22.19 10.96 8.37
C LEU A 240 -23.53 10.23 8.17
N GLU A 241 -23.73 9.68 6.98
CA GLU A 241 -24.91 8.85 6.71
C GLU A 241 -24.76 7.49 7.43
N MET A 242 -25.76 7.16 8.24
CA MET A 242 -25.90 5.85 8.87
C MET A 242 -27.00 5.09 8.13
N LEU A 243 -26.72 3.85 7.74
CA LEU A 243 -27.75 2.99 7.17
C LEU A 243 -28.84 2.69 8.22
N ASN A 244 -28.44 2.55 9.49
CA ASN A 244 -29.30 2.40 10.66
C ASN A 244 -29.04 3.46 11.74
N GLY A 245 -30.02 4.32 12.02
CA GLY A 245 -29.93 5.40 13.02
C GLY A 245 -30.00 4.97 14.51
N SER A 246 -30.24 3.70 14.83
CA SER A 246 -30.67 3.27 16.18
C SER A 246 -29.66 2.41 16.99
N GLY A 247 -28.50 2.03 16.43
CA GLY A 247 -27.76 0.87 16.98
C GLY A 247 -26.58 1.14 17.92
N ILE A 248 -25.61 1.92 17.47
CA ILE A 248 -24.22 1.85 17.98
C ILE A 248 -23.71 3.19 18.49
N PHE A 249 -24.26 4.26 17.94
CA PHE A 249 -23.87 5.63 18.25
C PHE A 249 -24.91 6.36 19.11
N VAL A 250 -25.76 5.64 19.84
CA VAL A 250 -26.75 6.22 20.78
C VAL A 250 -26.32 5.94 22.22
N GLU A 251 -26.19 6.99 23.04
CA GLU A 251 -25.87 6.88 24.47
C GLU A 251 -26.98 6.14 25.24
N LYS A 252 -26.62 5.13 26.04
CA LYS A 252 -27.53 4.57 27.04
C LYS A 252 -27.47 5.44 28.30
N ARG A 253 -28.58 6.10 28.67
CA ARG A 253 -28.72 6.77 29.98
C ARG A 253 -28.61 5.76 31.12
N ASN A 254 -27.58 5.88 31.95
CA ASN A 254 -27.54 5.26 33.27
C ASN A 254 -28.37 6.12 34.25
N ASN A 255 -29.61 5.72 34.54
CA ASN A 255 -30.38 6.31 35.63
C ASN A 255 -30.03 5.58 36.94
N LYS A 256 -29.17 6.19 37.75
CA LYS A 256 -29.21 6.02 39.21
C LYS A 256 -29.33 7.40 39.85
N GLU A 257 -30.25 7.49 40.79
CA GLU A 257 -30.48 8.52 41.80
C GLU A 257 -31.65 9.52 41.59
N ASN A 258 -32.76 9.10 42.22
CA ASN A 258 -33.57 9.80 43.21
C ASN A 258 -34.55 10.91 42.79
N VAL A 259 -35.81 10.52 42.99
CA VAL A 259 -37.07 11.25 42.95
C VAL A 259 -37.08 12.41 43.96
N THR A 260 -37.44 13.60 43.51
CA THR A 260 -38.44 14.44 44.20
C THR A 260 -39.21 15.28 43.19
N LEU A 261 -40.53 15.28 43.36
CA LEU A 261 -41.55 15.92 42.54
C LEU A 261 -41.58 17.44 42.78
N LYS A 262 -41.69 18.22 41.70
CA LYS A 262 -42.64 19.34 41.62
C LYS A 262 -42.90 19.73 40.17
N GLU A 263 -44.18 19.74 39.84
CA GLU A 263 -44.80 20.02 38.54
C GLU A 263 -44.54 21.47 38.10
N LYS A 264 -44.32 21.72 36.80
CA LYS A 264 -45.37 22.13 35.84
C LYS A 264 -44.77 22.68 34.53
N GLN A 265 -45.53 22.45 33.47
CA GLN A 265 -45.55 23.06 32.14
C GLN A 265 -44.83 22.36 30.98
N VAL A 266 -45.72 21.68 30.25
CA VAL A 266 -45.68 21.19 28.88
C VAL A 266 -44.98 22.17 27.91
N LYS A 267 -43.87 21.70 27.35
CA LYS A 267 -43.49 21.98 25.96
C LYS A 267 -43.14 20.64 25.32
N SER A 268 -43.76 20.38 24.18
CA SER A 268 -43.54 19.25 23.29
C SER A 268 -42.04 19.00 23.06
N GLN A 269 -41.50 17.97 23.71
CA GLN A 269 -40.16 17.46 23.44
C GLN A 269 -40.30 16.28 22.47
N GLN A 270 -39.86 16.48 21.24
CA GLN A 270 -39.42 15.37 20.38
C GLN A 270 -38.34 14.57 21.11
N PRO A 271 -38.26 13.25 20.94
CA PRO A 271 -37.18 12.46 21.52
C PRO A 271 -35.90 12.75 20.72
N ASN A 272 -35.16 13.78 21.14
CA ASN A 272 -33.81 14.02 20.64
C ASN A 272 -32.88 12.98 21.27
N ASP A 273 -32.78 11.82 20.62
CA ASP A 273 -31.67 10.89 20.83
C ASP A 273 -30.38 11.63 20.43
N LYS A 274 -29.60 12.07 21.43
CA LYS A 274 -28.28 12.64 21.17
C LYS A 274 -27.36 11.53 20.62
N VAL A 275 -27.18 11.56 19.30
CA VAL A 275 -26.15 10.80 18.59
C VAL A 275 -24.78 11.13 19.21
N LEU A 276 -23.93 10.11 19.40
CA LEU A 276 -22.55 10.26 19.87
C LEU A 276 -21.86 11.34 19.06
N SER A 277 -20.99 12.11 19.71
CA SER A 277 -20.20 13.12 19.02
C SER A 277 -19.41 12.43 17.90
N SER A 278 -19.32 13.08 16.74
CA SER A 278 -18.58 12.56 15.57
C SER A 278 -17.13 12.18 15.91
N ARG A 279 -16.53 12.83 16.91
CA ARG A 279 -15.22 12.47 17.47
C ARG A 279 -15.17 11.09 18.12
N ASP A 280 -16.20 10.71 18.88
CA ASP A 280 -16.29 9.39 19.52
C ASP A 280 -16.53 8.28 18.49
N VAL A 281 -17.30 8.59 17.44
CA VAL A 281 -17.50 7.72 16.27
C VAL A 281 -16.19 7.45 15.57
N SER A 282 -15.44 8.51 15.24
CA SER A 282 -14.14 8.42 14.60
C SER A 282 -13.15 7.60 15.44
N LYS A 283 -13.07 7.85 16.76
CA LYS A 283 -12.20 7.09 17.66
C LYS A 283 -12.52 5.59 17.66
N LYS A 284 -13.80 5.23 17.78
CA LYS A 284 -14.24 3.82 17.72
C LYS A 284 -13.92 3.19 16.36
N MET A 285 -14.09 3.95 15.26
CA MET A 285 -13.73 3.46 13.93
C MET A 285 -12.23 3.20 13.81
N LYS A 286 -11.38 4.16 14.19
CA LYS A 286 -9.91 4.02 14.15
C LYS A 286 -9.44 2.79 14.93
N GLN A 287 -10.06 2.49 16.07
CA GLN A 287 -9.76 1.28 16.84
C GLN A 287 -10.09 -0.01 16.08
N LYS A 288 -11.24 -0.07 15.39
CA LYS A 288 -11.64 -1.25 14.61
C LYS A 288 -10.82 -1.39 13.33
N LEU A 289 -10.58 -0.30 12.63
CA LEU A 289 -9.65 -0.22 11.49
C LEU A 289 -8.28 -0.79 11.89
N SER A 290 -7.72 -0.34 13.03
CA SER A 290 -6.41 -0.80 13.49
C SER A 290 -6.37 -2.30 13.72
N LYS A 291 -7.40 -2.87 14.36
CA LYS A 291 -7.48 -4.32 14.60
C LYS A 291 -7.62 -5.11 13.30
N ALA A 292 -8.41 -4.61 12.35
CA ALA A 292 -8.59 -5.24 11.04
C ALA A 292 -7.28 -5.27 10.25
N TRP A 293 -6.58 -4.13 10.13
CA TRP A 293 -5.29 -4.04 9.44
C TRP A 293 -4.20 -4.88 10.11
N ILE A 294 -4.08 -4.84 11.44
CA ILE A 294 -3.08 -5.65 12.15
C ILE A 294 -3.36 -7.15 11.94
N SER A 295 -4.63 -7.58 11.99
CA SER A 295 -4.97 -8.99 11.75
C SER A 295 -4.70 -9.40 10.30
N PHE A 296 -4.92 -8.50 9.33
CA PHE A 296 -4.62 -8.74 7.93
C PHE A 296 -3.10 -8.83 7.66
N LEU A 297 -2.30 -7.91 8.22
CA LEU A 297 -0.85 -7.89 8.04
C LEU A 297 -0.11 -9.08 8.65
N ARG A 298 -0.76 -9.83 9.56
CA ARG A 298 -0.23 -11.09 10.10
C ARG A 298 -0.34 -12.26 9.13
N LEU A 299 -1.23 -12.17 8.14
CA LEU A 299 -1.39 -13.23 7.14
C LEU A 299 -0.15 -13.31 6.22
N PRO A 300 0.13 -14.49 5.64
CA PRO A 300 1.16 -14.62 4.61
C PRO A 300 0.73 -13.87 3.33
N LEU A 301 1.23 -12.64 3.15
CA LEU A 301 0.85 -11.77 2.04
C LEU A 301 1.57 -12.16 0.73
N PRO A 302 0.84 -12.32 -0.39
CA PRO A 302 1.45 -12.42 -1.72
C PRO A 302 2.33 -11.21 -2.03
N LEU A 303 3.43 -11.42 -2.78
CA LEU A 303 4.45 -10.38 -3.03
C LEU A 303 3.89 -9.13 -3.73
N ASP A 304 2.90 -9.29 -4.61
CA ASP A 304 2.18 -8.20 -5.27
C ASP A 304 1.42 -7.33 -4.26
N VAL A 305 0.61 -7.97 -3.41
CA VAL A 305 -0.18 -7.31 -2.36
C VAL A 305 0.74 -6.65 -1.34
N TYR A 306 1.79 -7.35 -0.92
CA TYR A 306 2.75 -6.86 0.06
C TYR A 306 3.43 -5.55 -0.40
N LYS A 307 3.88 -5.49 -1.65
CA LYS A 307 4.48 -4.27 -2.23
C LYS A 307 3.45 -3.14 -2.35
N GLU A 308 2.22 -3.45 -2.75
CA GLU A 308 1.16 -2.44 -2.88
C GLU A 308 0.80 -1.83 -1.52
N VAL A 309 0.67 -2.67 -0.48
CA VAL A 309 0.42 -2.25 0.89
C VAL A 309 1.51 -1.29 1.35
N LEU A 310 2.79 -1.65 1.22
CA LEU A 310 3.92 -0.79 1.66
C LEU A 310 3.91 0.59 0.98
N VAL A 311 3.55 0.66 -0.31
CA VAL A 311 3.49 1.94 -1.04
C VAL A 311 2.35 2.84 -0.56
N LYS A 312 1.23 2.28 -0.10
CA LYS A 312 0.03 3.04 0.32
C LYS A 312 -0.03 3.28 1.83
N LEU A 313 0.73 2.51 2.63
CA LEU A 313 0.61 2.45 4.08
C LEU A 313 0.78 3.82 4.77
N HIS A 314 1.76 4.62 4.34
CA HIS A 314 2.04 5.94 4.94
C HIS A 314 0.96 6.99 4.67
N GLN A 315 0.28 6.92 3.52
CA GLN A 315 -0.76 7.89 3.14
C GLN A 315 -2.15 7.50 3.66
N TYR A 316 -2.52 6.22 3.54
CA TYR A 316 -3.90 5.79 3.70
C TYR A 316 -4.18 5.00 4.98
N VAL A 317 -3.15 4.49 5.65
CA VAL A 317 -3.33 3.62 6.83
C VAL A 317 -2.83 4.30 8.09
N ILE A 318 -1.54 4.68 8.14
CA ILE A 318 -0.88 5.24 9.33
C ILE A 318 -1.65 6.42 9.97
N PRO A 319 -2.14 7.42 9.22
CA PRO A 319 -2.86 8.57 9.81
C PRO A 319 -4.18 8.20 10.53
N TYR A 320 -4.77 7.06 10.16
CA TYR A 320 -6.06 6.61 10.65
C TYR A 320 -5.94 5.48 11.69
N LEU A 321 -4.74 4.96 11.93
CA LEU A 321 -4.50 4.00 13.00
C LEU A 321 -4.61 4.69 14.37
N HIS A 322 -5.13 3.94 15.35
CA HIS A 322 -5.19 4.40 16.74
C HIS A 322 -3.79 4.44 17.36
N ASN A 323 -3.00 3.39 17.13
CA ASN A 323 -1.62 3.25 17.61
C ASN A 323 -0.71 2.79 16.45
N PRO A 324 -0.12 3.73 15.67
CA PRO A 324 0.71 3.40 14.51
C PRO A 324 2.00 2.63 14.85
N ILE A 325 2.51 2.77 16.08
CA ILE A 325 3.73 2.09 16.57
C ILE A 325 3.62 0.56 16.46
N MET A 326 2.41 -0.01 16.51
CA MET A 326 2.19 -1.46 16.35
C MET A 326 2.71 -2.03 15.01
N LEU A 327 2.95 -1.16 14.01
CA LEU A 327 3.52 -1.56 12.72
C LEU A 327 5.06 -1.63 12.74
N CYS A 328 5.72 -1.32 13.86
CA CYS A 328 7.18 -1.26 13.92
C CYS A 328 7.83 -2.57 13.51
N ASP A 329 7.35 -3.71 14.01
CA ASP A 329 7.97 -5.01 13.75
C ASP A 329 7.82 -5.38 12.28
N PHE A 330 6.61 -5.21 11.73
CA PHE A 330 6.32 -5.42 10.32
C PHE A 330 7.21 -4.54 9.42
N LEU A 331 7.33 -3.24 9.73
CA LEU A 331 8.11 -2.30 8.92
C LEU A 331 9.62 -2.50 9.08
N THR A 332 10.08 -2.86 10.27
CA THR A 332 11.49 -3.20 10.55
C THR A 332 11.88 -4.44 9.75
N GLN A 333 11.08 -5.51 9.82
CA GLN A 333 11.28 -6.71 9.00
C GLN A 333 11.23 -6.39 7.51
N SER A 334 10.25 -5.60 7.06
CA SER A 334 10.14 -5.16 5.66
C SER A 334 11.37 -4.40 5.19
N TYR A 335 11.93 -3.55 6.06
CA TYR A 335 13.10 -2.75 5.77
C TYR A 335 14.38 -3.60 5.77
N ASP A 336 14.44 -4.66 6.58
CA ASP A 336 15.57 -5.58 6.64
C ASP A 336 15.67 -6.55 5.45
N VAL A 337 14.58 -6.76 4.70
CA VAL A 337 14.57 -7.60 3.48
C VAL A 337 15.56 -7.10 2.42
N GLY A 338 15.77 -5.78 2.30
CA GLY A 338 16.65 -5.17 1.30
C GLY A 338 15.98 -4.84 -0.04
N GLY A 339 16.71 -4.12 -0.88
CA GLY A 339 16.29 -3.77 -2.24
C GLY A 339 15.04 -2.89 -2.32
N VAL A 340 14.19 -3.16 -3.31
CA VAL A 340 13.00 -2.32 -3.60
C VAL A 340 11.97 -2.35 -2.47
N VAL A 341 11.89 -3.45 -1.71
CA VAL A 341 10.95 -3.58 -0.58
C VAL A 341 11.31 -2.61 0.54
N SER A 342 12.59 -2.52 0.90
CA SER A 342 13.07 -1.57 1.90
C SER A 342 12.80 -0.13 1.49
N VAL A 343 12.96 0.19 0.20
CA VAL A 343 12.65 1.51 -0.34
C VAL A 343 11.17 1.87 -0.17
N MET A 344 10.26 0.91 -0.38
CA MET A 344 8.83 1.11 -0.15
C MET A 344 8.52 1.28 1.34
N ALA A 345 9.10 0.46 2.20
CA ALA A 345 8.90 0.50 3.66
C ALA A 345 9.47 1.78 4.31
N LEU A 346 10.54 2.36 3.76
CA LEU A 346 11.23 3.52 4.31
C LEU A 346 10.29 4.71 4.53
N SER A 347 9.31 4.93 3.65
CA SER A 347 8.35 6.04 3.79
C SER A 347 7.53 5.92 5.07
N SER A 348 7.02 4.72 5.34
CA SER A 348 6.24 4.44 6.55
C SER A 348 7.11 4.41 7.79
N LEU A 349 8.30 3.82 7.71
CA LEU A 349 9.26 3.78 8.82
C LEU A 349 9.69 5.19 9.23
N PHE A 350 9.99 6.06 8.27
CA PHE A 350 10.37 7.45 8.53
C PHE A 350 9.27 8.23 9.26
N ILE A 351 7.98 8.01 8.93
CA ILE A 351 6.86 8.62 9.66
C ILE A 351 6.81 8.10 11.11
N LEU A 352 6.99 6.79 11.33
CA LEU A 352 7.03 6.26 12.70
C LEU A 352 8.20 6.82 13.51
N MET A 353 9.37 6.99 12.90
CA MET A 353 10.54 7.57 13.56
C MET A 353 10.31 9.04 13.92
N THR A 354 9.79 9.84 12.98
CA THR A 354 9.66 11.29 13.15
C THR A 354 8.43 11.72 13.95
N GLN A 355 7.29 11.05 13.79
CA GLN A 355 6.02 11.46 14.40
C GLN A 355 5.64 10.62 15.63
N HIS A 356 6.15 9.38 15.71
CA HIS A 356 5.78 8.45 16.78
C HIS A 356 6.96 8.02 17.67
N GLY A 357 8.14 8.61 17.49
CA GLY A 357 9.30 8.40 18.36
C GLY A 357 9.91 6.99 18.28
N LEU A 358 9.74 6.29 17.15
CA LEU A 358 10.38 4.99 16.95
C LEU A 358 11.88 5.17 16.74
N GLU A 359 12.69 4.48 17.54
CA GLU A 359 14.14 4.40 17.34
C GLU A 359 14.49 3.15 16.54
N TYR A 360 15.03 3.32 15.34
CA TYR A 360 15.54 2.21 14.53
C TYR A 360 17.08 2.12 14.66
N PRO A 361 17.62 0.99 15.14
CA PRO A 361 19.06 0.85 15.38
C PRO A 361 19.85 0.90 14.07
N ASN A 362 20.99 1.59 14.06
CA ASN A 362 21.88 1.70 12.89
C ASN A 362 21.16 2.14 11.59
N PHE A 363 20.13 3.00 11.71
CA PHE A 363 19.33 3.50 10.60
C PHE A 363 20.18 3.98 9.42
N TYR A 364 21.20 4.79 9.69
CA TYR A 364 22.05 5.34 8.64
C TYR A 364 22.93 4.30 7.95
N ASN A 365 23.37 3.24 8.63
CA ASN A 365 24.16 2.18 8.01
C ASN A 365 23.29 1.42 6.98
N LYS A 366 22.04 1.12 7.34
CA LYS A 366 21.08 0.51 6.41
C LYS A 366 20.71 1.45 5.28
N LEU A 367 20.45 2.73 5.56
CA LEU A 367 20.16 3.72 4.54
C LEU A 367 21.33 3.89 3.55
N TYR A 368 22.56 3.82 4.06
CA TYR A 368 23.78 3.84 3.25
C TYR A 368 23.89 2.58 2.38
N ALA A 369 23.62 1.40 2.93
CA ALA A 369 23.64 0.14 2.20
C ALA A 369 22.61 0.12 1.06
N LEU A 370 21.44 0.75 1.24
CA LEU A 370 20.42 0.83 0.20
C LEU A 370 20.88 1.58 -1.06
N LEU A 371 21.84 2.51 -0.96
CA LEU A 371 22.32 3.27 -2.12
C LEU A 371 23.05 2.38 -3.14
N GLU A 372 22.29 1.80 -4.05
CA GLU A 372 22.75 0.94 -5.15
C GLU A 372 22.27 1.49 -6.50
N PRO A 373 22.93 1.12 -7.62
CA PRO A 373 22.49 1.51 -8.97
C PRO A 373 21.05 1.08 -9.28
N SER A 374 20.60 -0.04 -8.69
CA SER A 374 19.26 -0.63 -8.86
C SER A 374 18.14 0.34 -8.45
N ILE A 375 18.34 1.16 -7.41
CA ILE A 375 17.33 2.11 -6.91
C ILE A 375 17.02 3.20 -7.92
N PHE A 376 18.01 3.62 -8.72
CA PHE A 376 17.81 4.67 -9.73
C PHE A 376 16.89 4.24 -10.87
N MET A 377 16.59 2.95 -10.98
CA MET A 377 15.63 2.37 -11.92
C MET A 377 14.29 1.99 -11.27
N ALA A 378 14.18 2.08 -9.95
CA ALA A 378 12.99 1.65 -9.23
C ALA A 378 11.80 2.59 -9.49
N LYS A 379 10.59 2.02 -9.55
CA LYS A 379 9.33 2.74 -9.81
C LYS A 379 9.06 3.87 -8.81
N HIS A 380 9.41 3.66 -7.54
CA HIS A 380 9.15 4.60 -6.44
C HIS A 380 10.38 5.41 -6.00
N ARG A 381 11.41 5.51 -6.84
CA ARG A 381 12.68 6.18 -6.52
C ARG A 381 12.54 7.67 -6.19
N ALA A 382 11.54 8.36 -6.74
CA ALA A 382 11.35 9.79 -6.48
C ALA A 382 11.11 10.05 -4.98
N LYS A 383 10.21 9.25 -4.37
CA LYS A 383 9.91 9.34 -2.94
C LYS A 383 11.11 8.97 -2.08
N PHE A 384 11.91 7.99 -2.52
CA PHE A 384 13.14 7.61 -1.85
C PHE A 384 14.14 8.78 -1.75
N PHE A 385 14.42 9.46 -2.87
CA PHE A 385 15.38 10.56 -2.85
C PHE A 385 14.89 11.80 -2.10
N GLU A 386 13.58 12.08 -2.11
CA GLU A 386 12.99 13.09 -1.22
C GLU A 386 13.19 12.75 0.26
N LEU A 387 12.98 11.48 0.64
CA LEU A 387 13.18 11.02 2.01
C LEU A 387 14.65 11.01 2.41
N LEU A 388 15.54 10.62 1.48
CA LEU A 388 16.98 10.64 1.68
C LEU A 388 17.46 12.07 1.97
N ASP A 389 17.01 13.07 1.19
CA ASP A 389 17.32 14.48 1.45
C ASP A 389 16.81 14.91 2.82
N SER A 390 15.58 14.52 3.18
CA SER A 390 15.00 14.81 4.50
C SER A 390 15.78 14.17 5.66
N CYS A 391 16.28 12.93 5.49
CA CYS A 391 17.06 12.22 6.50
C CYS A 391 18.45 12.82 6.70
N LEU A 392 19.02 13.41 5.64
CA LEU A 392 20.33 14.05 5.65
C LEU A 392 20.27 15.57 5.87
N LYS A 393 19.09 16.12 6.15
CA LYS A 393 18.89 17.56 6.40
C LYS A 393 19.31 17.99 7.81
N SER A 394 19.41 17.06 8.76
CA SER A 394 19.75 17.37 10.15
C SER A 394 21.17 17.92 10.27
N SER A 395 21.32 19.08 10.93
CA SER A 395 22.63 19.69 11.19
C SER A 395 23.46 18.94 12.24
N LEU A 396 22.84 18.02 12.99
CA LEU A 396 23.48 17.24 14.06
C LEU A 396 24.23 16.01 13.53
N LEU A 397 24.27 15.81 12.21
CA LEU A 397 24.94 14.65 11.62
C LEU A 397 26.47 14.81 11.70
N PRO A 398 27.20 13.76 12.15
CA PRO A 398 28.65 13.78 12.14
C PRO A 398 29.22 13.97 10.73
N ALA A 399 30.33 14.72 10.62
CA ALA A 399 30.97 15.02 9.34
C ALA A 399 31.41 13.76 8.57
N TYR A 400 31.88 12.72 9.27
CA TYR A 400 32.27 11.47 8.61
C TYR A 400 31.10 10.81 7.88
N LEU A 401 29.89 10.89 8.46
CA LEU A 401 28.69 10.26 7.94
C LEU A 401 28.24 10.96 6.66
N THR A 402 28.14 12.30 6.71
CA THR A 402 27.75 13.10 5.55
C THR A 402 28.79 13.00 4.43
N ALA A 403 30.08 12.91 4.76
CA ALA A 403 31.14 12.64 3.79
C ALA A 403 31.00 11.27 3.12
N ALA A 404 30.69 10.22 3.89
CA ALA A 404 30.48 8.88 3.36
C ALA A 404 29.31 8.85 2.37
N PHE A 405 28.16 9.43 2.74
CA PHE A 405 27.00 9.55 1.85
C PHE A 405 27.33 10.36 0.59
N CYS A 406 28.01 11.50 0.75
CA CYS A 406 28.43 12.36 -0.36
C CYS A 406 29.32 11.60 -1.35
N LYS A 407 30.40 10.97 -0.88
CA LYS A 407 31.33 10.21 -1.72
C LYS A 407 30.68 9.00 -2.38
N LYS A 408 29.83 8.25 -1.68
CA LYS A 408 29.09 7.11 -2.27
C LYS A 408 28.11 7.56 -3.35
N LEU A 409 27.36 8.64 -3.11
CA LEU A 409 26.50 9.23 -4.14
C LEU A 409 27.31 9.67 -5.36
N SER A 410 28.43 10.37 -5.17
CA SER A 410 29.33 10.78 -6.25
C SER A 410 29.84 9.61 -7.08
N ARG A 411 30.22 8.49 -6.43
CA ARG A 411 30.58 7.23 -7.11
C ARG A 411 29.43 6.65 -7.94
N LEU A 412 28.24 6.56 -7.35
CA LEU A 412 27.06 6.06 -8.05
C LEU A 412 26.72 6.91 -9.28
N ALA A 413 26.99 8.21 -9.23
CA ALA A 413 26.73 9.14 -10.33
C ALA A 413 27.40 8.73 -11.65
N LEU A 414 28.51 7.98 -11.59
CA LEU A 414 29.20 7.46 -12.77
C LEU A 414 28.51 6.26 -13.43
N SER A 415 27.65 5.55 -12.69
CA SER A 415 27.01 4.30 -13.12
C SER A 415 25.52 4.45 -13.45
N VAL A 416 24.91 5.56 -13.06
CA VAL A 416 23.46 5.79 -13.18
C VAL A 416 23.11 6.58 -14.45
N PRO A 417 21.83 6.55 -14.89
CA PRO A 417 21.33 7.42 -15.95
C PRO A 417 21.57 8.90 -15.71
N PRO A 418 21.53 9.74 -16.76
CA PRO A 418 21.63 11.19 -16.62
C PRO A 418 20.61 11.78 -15.66
N SER A 419 19.38 11.24 -15.63
CA SER A 419 18.37 11.69 -14.68
C SER A 419 18.70 11.34 -13.23
N GLY A 420 19.34 10.18 -13.00
CA GLY A 420 19.87 9.82 -11.69
C GLY A 420 21.05 10.70 -11.28
N ALA A 421 21.95 11.00 -12.22
CA ALA A 421 23.08 11.89 -12.00
C ALA A 421 22.62 13.30 -11.59
N LEU A 422 21.58 13.86 -12.21
CA LEU A 422 21.01 15.16 -11.80
C LEU A 422 20.51 15.16 -10.36
N VAL A 423 19.81 14.10 -9.93
CA VAL A 423 19.34 13.94 -8.54
C VAL A 423 20.52 13.85 -7.58
N ILE A 424 21.55 13.09 -7.94
CA ILE A 424 22.77 12.98 -7.13
C ILE A 424 23.48 14.32 -7.01
N ILE A 425 23.65 15.07 -8.11
CA ILE A 425 24.31 16.38 -8.09
C ILE A 425 23.54 17.34 -7.17
N ALA A 426 22.20 17.35 -7.23
CA ALA A 426 21.38 18.14 -6.32
C ALA A 426 21.59 17.75 -4.85
N LEU A 427 21.61 16.45 -4.53
CA LEU A 427 21.86 15.96 -3.18
C LEU A 427 23.27 16.32 -2.69
N VAL A 428 24.30 16.12 -3.51
CA VAL A 428 25.70 16.44 -3.20
C VAL A 428 25.87 17.95 -2.97
N HIS A 429 25.28 18.78 -3.83
CA HIS A 429 25.26 20.23 -3.66
C HIS A 429 24.65 20.63 -2.31
N ASN A 430 23.46 20.10 -2.00
CA ASN A 430 22.78 20.40 -0.73
C ASN A 430 23.59 19.93 0.48
N LEU A 431 24.24 18.76 0.42
CA LEU A 431 25.10 18.26 1.50
C LEU A 431 26.32 19.17 1.74
N LEU A 432 27.01 19.58 0.67
CA LEU A 432 28.18 20.47 0.75
C LEU A 432 27.80 21.87 1.26
N GLN A 433 26.59 22.32 0.94
CA GLN A 433 26.05 23.59 1.42
C GLN A 433 25.70 23.52 2.92
N ARG A 434 25.01 22.46 3.35
CA ARG A 434 24.56 22.25 4.75
C ARG A 434 25.71 21.95 5.71
N HIS A 435 26.76 21.25 5.26
CA HIS A 435 27.86 20.80 6.11
C HIS A 435 29.22 21.31 5.61
N PRO A 436 29.70 22.49 6.04
CA PRO A 436 31.00 23.02 5.62
C PRO A 436 32.20 22.13 5.96
N SER A 437 32.09 21.26 6.98
CA SER A 437 33.15 20.33 7.38
C SER A 437 33.54 19.34 6.28
N ILE A 438 32.65 19.02 5.36
CA ILE A 438 32.92 18.10 4.24
C ILE A 438 33.44 18.81 2.99
N ASN A 439 33.67 20.13 3.03
CA ASN A 439 34.26 20.88 1.90
C ASN A 439 35.69 20.43 1.58
N CYS A 440 36.36 19.80 2.55
CA CYS A 440 37.65 19.14 2.34
C CYS A 440 37.61 18.04 1.26
N LEU A 441 36.42 17.59 0.84
CA LEU A 441 36.29 16.66 -0.29
C LEU A 441 36.40 17.36 -1.66
N VAL A 442 36.12 18.67 -1.71
CA VAL A 442 36.18 19.49 -2.93
C VAL A 442 37.54 20.19 -3.03
N HIS A 443 37.99 20.79 -1.94
CA HIS A 443 39.26 21.52 -1.88
C HIS A 443 40.07 21.07 -0.68
N ARG A 444 41.31 20.64 -0.92
CA ARG A 444 42.29 20.29 0.12
C ARG A 444 43.51 21.16 -0.05
N GLU A 445 43.75 22.00 0.94
CA GLU A 445 45.05 22.65 1.11
C GLU A 445 46.01 21.56 1.57
N GLY A 446 46.87 21.09 0.68
CA GLY A 446 47.93 20.16 1.07
C GLY A 446 48.84 20.88 2.05
N ASN A 447 49.09 20.29 3.22
CA ASN A 447 50.11 20.76 4.15
C ASN A 447 51.45 20.82 3.39
N THR A 448 51.76 21.99 2.86
CA THR A 448 53.02 22.36 2.21
C THR A 448 53.77 23.36 3.08
N ASP A 449 53.49 23.39 4.38
CA ASP A 449 54.24 24.17 5.36
C ASP A 449 55.28 23.28 6.05
N SER A 450 56.47 23.19 5.45
CA SER A 450 57.74 23.02 6.18
C SER A 450 58.97 23.14 5.27
N THR A 451 59.05 24.19 4.46
CA THR A 451 60.34 24.73 3.99
C THR A 451 60.14 26.18 3.56
N GLU A 452 59.84 27.06 4.52
CA GLU A 452 60.18 28.47 4.38
C GLU A 452 61.16 28.82 5.48
N GLU A 453 62.42 28.96 5.06
CA GLU A 453 63.50 29.54 5.81
C GLU A 453 63.08 30.90 6.34
N THR A 454 62.80 31.01 7.64
CA THR A 454 62.82 32.30 8.33
C THR A 454 64.12 32.40 9.11
N SER A 455 65.10 33.04 8.46
CA SER A 455 66.26 33.63 9.10
C SER A 455 65.81 34.57 10.23
N SER A 456 66.00 34.15 11.47
CA SER A 456 66.12 35.06 12.60
C SER A 456 67.06 34.46 13.65
N GLU A 457 68.20 35.12 13.79
CA GLU A 457 69.20 34.84 14.83
C GLU A 457 68.61 35.07 16.23
N GLY A 458 68.90 34.15 17.16
CA GLY A 458 68.54 34.32 18.56
C GLY A 458 68.92 33.12 19.42
N LYS A 459 70.11 33.17 20.01
CA LYS A 459 70.73 32.18 20.93
C LYS A 459 69.79 31.69 22.03
N SER A 460 69.78 30.38 22.33
CA SER A 460 70.31 29.82 23.61
C SER A 460 70.02 28.32 23.80
N SER A 461 71.12 27.58 24.02
CA SER A 461 71.28 26.36 24.85
C SER A 461 70.27 25.20 24.73
N PHE A 462 70.72 24.04 24.27
CA PHE A 462 71.26 22.97 25.14
C PHE A 462 71.86 21.87 24.27
N GLN A 463 72.96 21.31 24.75
CA GLN A 463 73.89 20.44 24.05
C GLN A 463 73.64 18.99 24.48
N ASP A 464 73.64 18.10 23.49
CA ASP A 464 73.98 16.68 23.45
C ASP A 464 73.50 15.74 24.58
N LEU A 465 72.80 14.66 24.18
CA LEU A 465 73.14 13.28 24.54
C LEU A 465 72.54 12.34 23.50
N GLU A 466 73.42 11.67 22.76
CA GLU A 466 73.15 10.44 22.01
C GLU A 466 72.59 9.37 22.96
N ASP A 467 71.61 8.57 22.52
CA ASP A 467 71.79 7.13 22.26
C ASP A 467 70.42 6.44 21.99
N GLY A 468 70.40 5.43 21.12
CA GLY A 468 69.30 4.46 21.03
C GLY A 468 68.57 4.38 19.69
N SER A 469 69.06 3.48 18.82
CA SER A 469 68.36 2.98 17.63
C SER A 469 66.91 2.57 17.88
N THR A 470 65.98 3.07 17.04
CA THR A 470 64.89 2.25 16.49
C THR A 470 64.48 2.79 15.13
N ASN A 471 64.37 1.91 14.15
CA ASN A 471 63.91 2.15 12.78
C ASN A 471 62.53 2.86 12.78
N GLY A 472 62.54 4.17 12.54
CA GLY A 472 61.37 4.92 12.13
C GLY A 472 61.40 5.11 10.62
N GLU A 473 60.98 4.09 9.87
CA GLU A 473 60.61 4.31 8.47
C GLU A 473 59.42 5.28 8.45
N LEU A 474 59.73 6.55 8.22
CA LEU A 474 58.80 7.54 7.72
C LEU A 474 58.23 7.01 6.40
N ILE A 475 57.11 6.29 6.49
CA ILE A 475 56.23 6.02 5.36
C ILE A 475 55.74 7.41 4.92
N LYS A 476 56.45 8.02 3.96
CA LYS A 476 55.87 9.04 3.07
C LYS A 476 54.64 8.36 2.46
N GLU A 477 53.46 8.62 3.02
CA GLU A 477 52.18 8.23 2.43
C GLU A 477 52.25 8.64 0.95
N LYS A 478 52.14 7.66 0.04
CA LYS A 478 52.16 7.92 -1.41
C LYS A 478 51.05 8.94 -1.71
N SER A 479 51.45 10.16 -2.03
CA SER A 479 50.51 11.24 -2.35
C SER A 479 49.60 10.81 -3.51
N GLY A 480 48.29 11.00 -3.36
CA GLY A 480 47.29 10.73 -4.40
C GLY A 480 46.58 9.36 -4.35
N ILE A 481 46.79 8.54 -3.33
CA ILE A 481 45.96 7.32 -3.14
C ILE A 481 44.61 7.71 -2.50
N ASP A 482 43.51 7.37 -3.16
CA ASP A 482 42.17 7.50 -2.56
C ASP A 482 41.99 6.47 -1.44
N HIS A 483 41.77 6.95 -0.21
CA HIS A 483 41.57 6.10 0.98
C HIS A 483 40.14 5.61 1.16
N PHE A 484 39.20 6.02 0.30
CA PHE A 484 37.80 5.61 0.38
C PHE A 484 37.62 4.12 0.07
N LYS A 485 36.97 3.40 1.00
CA LYS A 485 36.62 1.98 0.83
C LYS A 485 35.18 1.86 0.30
N ASN A 486 35.04 1.47 -0.96
CA ASN A 486 33.73 1.38 -1.63
C ASN A 486 32.87 0.20 -1.16
N GLU A 487 33.48 -0.93 -0.81
CA GLU A 487 32.77 -2.16 -0.42
C GLU A 487 32.29 -2.12 1.04
N GLU A 488 32.67 -1.09 1.79
CA GLU A 488 32.32 -0.97 3.19
C GLU A 488 30.85 -0.58 3.36
N THR A 489 30.18 -1.19 4.34
CA THR A 489 28.74 -0.95 4.58
C THR A 489 28.50 0.00 5.74
N ASP A 490 29.42 0.08 6.71
CA ASP A 490 29.36 1.07 7.78
C ASP A 490 29.98 2.40 7.31
N PRO A 491 29.21 3.51 7.27
CA PRO A 491 29.72 4.82 6.91
C PRO A 491 30.95 5.27 7.72
N LYS A 492 31.10 4.82 8.97
CA LYS A 492 32.24 5.15 9.85
C LYS A 492 33.57 4.65 9.30
N ASP A 493 33.58 3.45 8.73
CA ASP A 493 34.81 2.75 8.34
C ASP A 493 35.22 3.00 6.88
N THR A 494 34.42 3.79 6.15
CA THR A 494 34.65 4.12 4.74
C THR A 494 35.86 5.02 4.48
N ASN A 495 36.38 5.73 5.50
CA ASN A 495 37.43 6.75 5.37
C ASN A 495 37.11 7.87 4.34
N ALA A 496 35.84 8.17 4.10
CA ALA A 496 35.43 9.17 3.11
C ALA A 496 36.01 10.57 3.37
N MET A 497 36.20 10.98 4.62
CA MET A 497 36.85 12.26 4.99
C MET A 497 38.30 12.37 4.52
N ARG A 498 38.95 11.25 4.16
CA ARG A 498 40.33 11.23 3.60
C ARG A 498 40.34 11.13 2.07
N SER A 499 39.18 11.18 1.40
CA SER A 499 39.00 11.17 -0.06
C SER A 499 38.65 12.54 -0.67
N SER A 500 38.71 12.65 -2.00
CA SER A 500 38.17 13.80 -2.76
C SER A 500 37.04 13.39 -3.72
N LEU A 501 36.29 14.35 -4.28
CA LEU A 501 35.13 14.12 -5.19
C LEU A 501 35.51 14.19 -6.68
N TRP A 502 36.52 13.44 -7.12
CA TRP A 502 36.91 13.40 -8.55
C TRP A 502 35.79 12.92 -9.48
N GLU A 503 34.84 12.15 -8.95
CA GLU A 503 33.70 11.67 -9.73
C GLU A 503 32.80 12.81 -10.18
N ILE A 504 32.55 13.80 -9.32
CA ILE A 504 31.76 14.98 -9.67
C ILE A 504 32.52 15.84 -10.67
N ASP A 505 33.84 15.98 -10.51
CA ASP A 505 34.68 16.69 -11.47
C ASP A 505 34.64 16.05 -12.86
N THR A 506 34.64 14.72 -12.93
CA THR A 506 34.52 13.96 -14.18
C THR A 506 33.18 14.25 -14.88
N LEU A 507 32.09 14.43 -14.12
CA LEU A 507 30.77 14.77 -14.67
C LEU A 507 30.69 16.15 -15.32
N ARG A 508 31.69 17.04 -15.15
CA ARG A 508 31.80 18.29 -15.93
C ARG A 508 31.80 18.03 -17.44
N HIS A 509 32.34 16.89 -17.86
CA HIS A 509 32.47 16.49 -19.27
C HIS A 509 31.42 15.45 -19.67
N HIS A 510 30.32 15.35 -18.93
CA HIS A 510 29.25 14.39 -19.20
C HIS A 510 28.54 14.69 -20.53
N TYR A 511 28.19 13.64 -21.28
CA TYR A 511 27.58 13.76 -22.62
C TYR A 511 26.24 14.51 -22.63
N SER A 512 25.48 14.42 -21.53
CA SER A 512 24.21 15.14 -21.36
C SER A 512 24.49 16.58 -20.91
N PRO A 513 24.15 17.61 -21.72
CA PRO A 513 24.43 19.01 -21.38
C PRO A 513 23.79 19.49 -20.07
N PRO A 514 22.56 19.10 -19.68
CA PRO A 514 22.01 19.44 -18.37
C PRO A 514 22.88 19.00 -17.19
N VAL A 515 23.48 17.80 -17.26
CA VAL A 515 24.35 17.27 -16.19
C VAL A 515 25.63 18.11 -16.09
N SER A 516 26.32 18.30 -17.21
CA SER A 516 27.55 19.11 -17.28
C SER A 516 27.33 20.54 -16.77
N ARG A 517 26.26 21.21 -17.22
CA ARG A 517 25.92 22.57 -16.78
C ARG A 517 25.62 22.66 -15.29
N PHE A 518 24.95 21.66 -14.73
CA PHE A 518 24.62 21.67 -13.30
C PHE A 518 25.88 21.54 -12.44
N VAL A 519 26.82 20.66 -12.81
CA VAL A 519 28.12 20.55 -12.11
C VAL A 519 28.90 21.86 -12.20
N LEU A 520 28.92 22.53 -13.35
CA LEU A 520 29.58 23.82 -13.51
C LEU A 520 28.92 24.94 -12.70
N SER A 521 27.59 24.92 -12.53
CA SER A 521 26.87 25.84 -11.63
C SER A 521 27.31 25.64 -10.18
N MET A 522 27.43 24.38 -9.77
CA MET A 522 27.77 23.99 -8.39
C MET A 522 29.07 24.63 -7.89
N GLU A 523 30.08 24.78 -8.76
CA GLU A 523 31.35 25.44 -8.41
C GLU A 523 31.17 26.92 -8.05
N ASN A 524 30.38 27.64 -8.85
CA ASN A 524 30.04 29.04 -8.59
C ASN A 524 29.19 29.18 -7.32
N ASP A 525 28.24 28.26 -7.13
CA ASP A 525 27.32 28.26 -5.99
C ASP A 525 28.04 28.02 -4.65
N LEU A 526 29.03 27.12 -4.63
CA LEU A 526 29.83 26.84 -3.43
C LEU A 526 30.75 27.99 -3.04
N ALA A 527 31.13 28.86 -3.99
CA ALA A 527 31.90 30.07 -3.73
C ALA A 527 31.03 31.20 -3.11
N PHE A 528 29.73 31.26 -3.43
CA PHE A 528 28.81 32.32 -2.99
C PHE A 528 27.65 31.79 -2.10
N ARG A 529 27.97 30.96 -1.11
CA ARG A 529 27.01 30.22 -0.24
C ARG A 529 25.89 31.03 0.39
N THR A 530 26.13 32.30 0.72
CA THR A 530 25.17 33.17 1.41
C THR A 530 24.06 33.69 0.49
N LYS A 531 24.23 33.57 -0.83
CA LYS A 531 23.27 34.08 -1.84
C LYS A 531 22.55 32.96 -2.61
N THR A 532 23.08 31.74 -2.59
CA THR A 532 22.50 30.60 -3.31
C THR A 532 21.54 29.83 -2.40
N ALA A 533 20.32 29.58 -2.89
CA ALA A 533 19.33 28.75 -2.19
C ALA A 533 19.57 27.26 -2.41
N GLU A 534 19.11 26.41 -1.49
CA GLU A 534 19.13 24.96 -1.66
C GLU A 534 18.35 24.54 -2.92
N VAL A 535 18.82 23.49 -3.58
CA VAL A 535 18.17 22.94 -4.77
C VAL A 535 17.06 21.97 -4.35
N SER A 536 15.86 22.14 -4.91
CA SER A 536 14.74 21.22 -4.70
C SER A 536 15.04 19.86 -5.35
N VAL A 537 15.29 18.83 -4.55
CA VAL A 537 15.52 17.45 -5.03
C VAL A 537 14.30 16.90 -5.76
N LYS A 538 13.10 17.32 -5.35
CA LYS A 538 11.82 16.89 -5.94
C LYS A 538 11.77 17.17 -7.45
N ASP A 539 12.32 18.29 -7.88
CA ASP A 539 12.26 18.75 -9.28
C ASP A 539 13.02 17.80 -10.22
N PHE A 540 14.07 17.15 -9.71
CA PHE A 540 14.88 16.19 -10.47
C PHE A 540 14.44 14.74 -10.26
N SER A 541 13.79 14.45 -9.13
CA SER A 541 13.44 13.10 -8.68
C SER A 541 12.53 12.31 -9.63
N LEU A 542 11.69 13.01 -10.41
CA LEU A 542 10.75 12.43 -11.36
C LEU A 542 11.33 12.22 -12.77
N GLY A 543 12.48 12.82 -13.09
CA GLY A 543 13.02 12.84 -14.45
C GLY A 543 13.43 11.45 -14.94
N SER A 544 13.06 11.06 -16.14
CA SER A 544 13.40 9.77 -16.77
C SER A 544 14.02 10.00 -18.16
N TYR A 545 14.46 8.94 -18.83
CA TYR A 545 14.88 9.06 -20.24
C TYR A 545 13.74 9.61 -21.13
N SER A 546 12.48 9.25 -20.84
CA SER A 546 11.35 9.75 -21.61
C SER A 546 11.13 11.25 -21.40
N THR A 547 11.35 11.78 -20.20
CA THR A 547 11.26 13.23 -19.96
C THR A 547 12.41 13.96 -20.66
N ILE A 548 13.65 13.47 -20.50
CA ILE A 548 14.84 14.06 -21.15
C ILE A 548 14.65 14.14 -22.67
N PHE A 549 14.18 13.04 -23.28
CA PHE A 549 13.94 12.99 -24.71
C PHE A 549 12.80 13.92 -25.14
N SER A 550 11.70 13.96 -24.38
CA SER A 550 10.57 14.84 -24.66
C SER A 550 10.96 16.32 -24.57
N ASP A 551 11.79 16.68 -23.59
CA ASP A 551 12.28 18.04 -23.38
C ASP A 551 13.21 18.47 -24.52
N GLU A 552 14.07 17.56 -25.01
CA GLU A 552 14.93 17.86 -26.15
C GLU A 552 14.13 18.01 -27.45
N ILE A 553 13.08 17.23 -27.67
CA ILE A 553 12.17 17.39 -28.83
C ILE A 553 11.42 18.73 -28.77
N ARG A 554 10.98 19.14 -27.58
CA ARG A 554 10.26 20.41 -27.39
C ARG A 554 11.17 21.62 -27.54
N ARG A 555 12.48 21.43 -27.46
CA ARG A 555 13.45 22.50 -27.54
C ARG A 555 13.40 23.17 -28.91
N ARG A 556 13.13 24.47 -28.92
CA ARG A 556 13.18 25.27 -30.15
C ARG A 556 14.62 25.39 -30.61
N VAL A 557 14.93 24.72 -31.71
CA VAL A 557 16.23 24.79 -32.37
C VAL A 557 16.33 26.14 -33.10
N LYS A 558 17.21 27.03 -32.62
CA LYS A 558 17.44 28.35 -33.24
C LYS A 558 18.26 28.28 -34.53
N GLN A 559 19.00 27.20 -34.74
CA GLN A 559 19.90 27.00 -35.87
C GLN A 559 19.95 25.52 -36.23
N VAL A 560 19.78 25.17 -37.51
CA VAL A 560 19.91 23.79 -37.98
C VAL A 560 21.35 23.31 -37.71
N PRO A 561 21.55 22.25 -36.91
CA PRO A 561 22.88 21.70 -36.67
C PRO A 561 23.34 20.99 -37.95
N LEU A 562 24.10 21.72 -38.78
CA LEU A 562 24.85 21.12 -39.88
C LEU A 562 26.16 20.59 -39.30
N ALA A 563 26.50 19.33 -39.61
CA ALA A 563 27.84 18.81 -39.38
C ALA A 563 28.81 19.56 -40.31
N PHE A 564 29.24 20.74 -39.89
CA PHE A 564 30.14 21.56 -40.69
C PHE A 564 31.55 21.04 -40.49
N TYR A 565 31.93 20.06 -41.29
CA TYR A 565 33.33 19.69 -41.40
C TYR A 565 34.07 20.85 -42.05
N LYS A 566 35.14 21.35 -41.41
CA LYS A 566 36.00 22.42 -41.99
C LYS A 566 36.62 22.00 -43.33
N ALA A 567 36.77 20.69 -43.56
CA ALA A 567 37.07 20.07 -44.84
C ALA A 567 36.14 18.87 -45.01
N THR A 568 35.57 18.65 -46.18
CA THR A 568 34.72 17.47 -46.44
C THR A 568 35.55 16.20 -46.23
N PRO A 569 35.21 15.33 -45.26
CA PRO A 569 35.95 14.10 -45.06
C PRO A 569 35.83 13.22 -46.31
N THR A 570 36.96 12.74 -46.81
CA THR A 570 37.02 11.88 -48.01
C THR A 570 36.55 10.46 -47.75
N HIS A 571 36.55 10.04 -46.48
CA HIS A 571 36.08 8.73 -46.01
C HIS A 571 35.13 8.92 -44.83
N LEU A 572 34.08 8.09 -44.74
CA LEU A 572 33.12 8.11 -43.62
C LEU A 572 33.75 7.61 -42.31
N PHE A 573 34.75 6.74 -42.42
CA PHE A 573 35.52 6.18 -41.32
C PHE A 573 37.01 6.25 -41.68
N SER A 574 37.85 6.64 -40.73
CA SER A 574 39.30 6.51 -40.89
C SER A 574 39.71 5.07 -40.58
N GLU A 575 40.71 4.50 -41.28
CA GLU A 575 41.25 3.18 -40.92
C GLU A 575 41.81 3.14 -39.48
N SER A 576 42.21 4.30 -38.95
CA SER A 576 42.62 4.47 -37.55
C SER A 576 41.48 4.28 -36.54
N ASP A 577 40.22 4.39 -36.97
CA ASP A 577 39.06 4.26 -36.08
C ASP A 577 38.68 2.80 -35.81
N PHE A 578 39.24 1.85 -36.58
CA PHE A 578 39.02 0.40 -36.45
C PHE A 578 40.34 -0.38 -36.34
N PRO A 579 41.10 -0.23 -35.24
CA PRO A 579 42.34 -0.97 -35.06
C PRO A 579 42.06 -2.48 -35.10
N GLY A 580 42.63 -3.16 -36.09
CA GLY A 580 42.51 -4.60 -36.31
C GLY A 580 41.57 -5.03 -37.46
N TRP A 581 40.92 -4.10 -38.16
CA TRP A 581 40.14 -4.40 -39.37
C TRP A 581 40.91 -3.95 -40.61
N THR A 582 41.29 -4.89 -41.47
CA THR A 582 41.85 -4.60 -42.81
C THR A 582 40.74 -4.69 -43.85
N PHE A 583 40.33 -3.56 -44.41
CA PHE A 583 39.45 -3.56 -45.57
C PHE A 583 40.31 -3.78 -46.81
N ASN A 584 40.43 -5.02 -47.29
CA ASN A 584 41.14 -5.31 -48.53
C ASN A 584 40.41 -4.65 -49.71
N GLU A 585 40.96 -3.55 -50.23
CA GLU A 585 40.50 -2.91 -51.46
C GLU A 585 40.89 -3.75 -52.70
N ASP A 586 40.23 -4.88 -52.92
CA ASP A 586 40.26 -5.56 -54.22
C ASP A 586 39.15 -5.01 -55.12
N MET A 587 39.29 -3.76 -55.58
CA MET A 587 38.48 -3.22 -56.68
C MET A 587 39.22 -2.13 -57.50
N SER A 588 40.53 -2.27 -57.71
CA SER A 588 41.27 -1.46 -58.69
C SER A 588 41.09 -1.92 -60.15
N ALA A 589 39.95 -2.55 -60.49
CA ALA A 589 39.70 -3.03 -61.85
C ALA A 589 38.21 -3.00 -62.25
N LYS A 590 37.68 -1.80 -62.49
CA LYS A 590 36.71 -1.45 -63.57
C LYS A 590 36.02 -0.12 -63.26
N ARG A 591 36.69 1.00 -63.52
CA ARG A 591 36.01 2.25 -63.90
C ARG A 591 36.17 2.43 -65.40
N GLN A 592 35.36 1.72 -66.18
CA GLN A 592 35.04 2.15 -67.54
C GLN A 592 34.25 3.45 -67.42
N ARG A 593 34.85 4.53 -67.92
CA ARG A 593 34.17 5.81 -68.14
C ARG A 593 33.01 5.57 -69.10
N ILE A 594 31.78 5.74 -68.62
CA ILE A 594 30.64 6.04 -69.50
C ILE A 594 30.50 7.56 -69.47
N ALA A 595 30.80 8.18 -70.61
CA ALA A 595 30.51 9.58 -70.86
C ALA A 595 29.00 9.76 -71.02
N ILE A 596 28.47 10.83 -70.43
CA ILE A 596 27.28 11.54 -70.91
C ILE A 596 27.75 12.94 -71.27
#